data_AF-A0A5C7LP76-F1
#
_entry.id   AF-A0A5C7LP76-F1
#
_cell.length_a   1.000
_cell.length_b   1.000
_cell.length_c   1.000
_cell.angle_alpha   90.00
_cell.angle_beta   90.00
_cell.angle_gamma   90.00
#
_symmetry.space_group_name_H-M   'P 1'
#
loop_
_entity.id
_entity.type
_entity.pdbx_description
1 polymer ?
#
loop_
_entity_poly.entity_id
_entity_poly.type
_entity_poly.pdbx_seq_one_letter_code
_entity_poly.pdbx_strand_id
1 'polypeptide(L)'
;MELDDEAKADMAIPCGPCETGSTPKKLLPEYPWGLRITLGDAELTKLGIDIASLPIGAMVHLHALARVTSVGQDQRQDGSTPSRAELQIEQLATESEDEKNEEAEKAAPKPRARLRSVYSK
;
A
#
# COMPACT_ATOMS: atom_id res chain seq x y z
N MET A 1 -22.74 -41.09 -50.29
CA MET A 1 -22.80 -42.15 -49.26
C MET A 1 -21.50 -42.92 -49.40
N GLU A 2 -20.56 -43.01 -48.47
CA GLU A 2 -20.36 -42.69 -47.03
C GLU A 2 -18.82 -42.60 -46.85
N LEU A 3 -18.21 -41.51 -46.35
CA LEU A 3 -17.86 -41.21 -44.94
C LEU A 3 -17.10 -42.33 -44.20
N ASP A 4 -15.76 -42.30 -44.27
CA ASP A 4 -14.86 -42.96 -43.32
C ASP A 4 -13.65 -42.04 -43.06
N ASP A 5 -13.87 -41.00 -42.24
CA ASP A 5 -12.83 -40.15 -41.66
C ASP A 5 -12.57 -40.67 -40.23
N GLU A 6 -11.56 -41.53 -40.08
CA GLU A 6 -11.09 -42.02 -38.79
C GLU A 6 -10.27 -40.92 -38.09
N ALA A 7 -10.96 -40.00 -37.41
CA ALA A 7 -10.33 -39.00 -36.55
C ALA A 7 -9.76 -39.69 -35.30
N LYS A 8 -8.44 -39.88 -35.26
CA LYS A 8 -7.71 -40.15 -34.01
C LYS A 8 -7.92 -38.99 -33.05
N ALA A 9 -8.84 -39.17 -32.11
CA ALA A 9 -8.95 -38.31 -30.95
C ALA A 9 -7.73 -38.53 -30.06
N ASP A 10 -6.78 -37.59 -30.11
CA ASP A 10 -5.83 -37.36 -29.03
C ASP A 10 -6.63 -37.25 -27.71
N MET A 11 -6.32 -38.12 -26.76
CA MET A 11 -6.84 -38.10 -25.40
C MET A 11 -6.43 -36.79 -24.73
N ALA A 12 -7.23 -35.74 -24.87
CA ALA A 12 -7.22 -34.63 -23.95
C ALA A 12 -7.77 -35.13 -22.62
N ILE A 13 -6.88 -35.42 -21.68
CA ILE A 13 -7.23 -35.57 -20.27
C ILE A 13 -7.98 -34.29 -19.88
N PRO A 14 -9.23 -34.36 -19.40
CA PRO A 14 -9.90 -33.18 -18.90
C PRO A 14 -9.13 -32.75 -17.66
N CYS A 15 -8.30 -31.72 -17.80
CA CYS A 15 -7.77 -31.01 -16.65
C CYS A 15 -9.01 -30.46 -15.94
N GLY A 16 -9.32 -31.05 -14.78
CA GLY A 16 -10.48 -30.70 -13.97
C GLY A 16 -10.46 -29.21 -13.62
N PRO A 17 -11.62 -28.62 -13.33
CA PRO A 17 -11.71 -27.20 -13.05
C PRO A 17 -10.85 -26.90 -11.81
N CYS A 18 -9.76 -26.15 -12.01
CA CYS A 18 -9.03 -25.51 -10.94
C CYS A 18 -9.90 -24.37 -10.39
N GLU A 19 -10.91 -24.74 -9.59
CA GLU A 19 -11.73 -23.85 -8.79
C GLU A 19 -10.93 -23.41 -7.56
N THR A 20 -9.96 -22.52 -7.77
CA THR A 20 -9.49 -21.65 -6.69
C THR A 20 -9.54 -20.22 -7.22
N GLY A 21 -10.62 -19.53 -6.84
CA GLY A 21 -11.01 -18.22 -7.33
C GLY A 21 -9.87 -17.21 -7.39
N SER A 22 -9.40 -16.95 -8.60
CA SER A 22 -8.64 -15.75 -8.89
C SER A 22 -9.65 -14.66 -9.24
N THR A 23 -10.13 -13.96 -8.22
CA THR A 23 -10.84 -12.70 -8.43
C THR A 23 -9.96 -11.80 -9.30
N PRO A 24 -10.50 -11.14 -10.35
CA PRO A 24 -9.70 -10.25 -11.19
C PRO A 24 -9.19 -9.12 -10.30
N LYS A 25 -7.89 -9.17 -10.01
CA LYS A 25 -7.15 -8.15 -9.27
C LYS A 25 -7.41 -6.85 -10.02
N LYS A 26 -8.27 -5.99 -9.47
CA LYS A 26 -8.50 -4.64 -9.98
C LYS A 26 -7.12 -4.06 -10.22
N LEU A 27 -6.82 -3.68 -11.46
CA LEU A 27 -5.52 -3.20 -11.93
C LEU A 27 -5.23 -1.84 -11.30
N LEU A 28 -5.12 -1.79 -9.97
CA LEU A 28 -4.46 -0.70 -9.28
C LEU A 28 -3.04 -0.66 -9.87
N PRO A 29 -2.57 0.50 -10.34
CA PRO A 29 -1.25 0.59 -10.94
C PRO A 29 -0.25 0.08 -9.93
N GLU A 30 0.39 -1.04 -10.26
CA GLU A 30 1.53 -1.53 -9.50
C GLU A 30 2.53 -0.38 -9.44
N TYR A 31 2.96 -0.01 -8.23
CA TYR A 31 3.77 1.18 -8.05
C TYR A 31 4.98 1.10 -8.99
N PRO A 32 5.14 2.04 -9.93
CA PRO A 32 5.95 1.85 -11.14
C PRO A 32 7.46 1.70 -10.87
N TRP A 33 7.88 1.94 -9.63
CA TRP A 33 9.29 1.98 -9.23
C TRP A 33 9.69 0.85 -8.27
N GLY A 34 8.78 -0.10 -7.97
CA GLY A 34 9.13 -1.41 -7.38
C GLY A 34 9.68 -1.42 -5.94
N LEU A 35 9.51 -0.34 -5.17
CA LEU A 35 9.99 -0.31 -3.78
C LEU A 35 9.17 -1.28 -2.91
N ARG A 36 9.81 -2.37 -2.48
CA ARG A 36 9.25 -3.35 -1.54
C ARG A 36 10.16 -3.49 -0.34
N ILE A 37 9.57 -3.35 0.85
CA ILE A 37 10.24 -3.65 2.13
C ILE A 37 9.63 -4.92 2.72
N THR A 38 10.46 -5.72 3.37
CA THR A 38 10.02 -6.92 4.11
C THR A 38 10.22 -6.65 5.59
N LEU A 39 9.16 -6.78 6.37
CA LEU A 39 9.20 -6.66 7.83
C LEU A 39 9.19 -8.06 8.43
N GLY A 40 10.16 -8.38 9.28
CA GLY A 40 10.18 -9.63 10.04
C GLY A 40 9.41 -9.50 11.35
N ASP A 41 9.38 -10.59 12.12
CA ASP A 41 8.63 -10.65 13.38
C ASP A 41 9.06 -9.57 14.39
N ALA A 42 10.37 -9.27 14.44
CA ALA A 42 10.90 -8.25 15.33
C ALA A 42 10.46 -6.83 14.94
N GLU A 43 10.41 -6.52 13.65
CA GLU A 43 9.94 -5.23 13.16
C GLU A 43 8.43 -5.09 13.33
N LEU A 44 7.65 -6.13 13.00
CA LEU A 44 6.20 -6.16 13.19
C LEU A 44 5.82 -5.94 14.66
N THR A 45 6.53 -6.61 15.58
CA THR A 45 6.32 -6.44 17.03
C THR A 45 6.61 -5.01 17.48
N LYS A 46 7.68 -4.38 16.98
CA LYS A 46 8.03 -2.98 17.33
C LYS A 46 7.00 -1.98 16.80
N LEU A 47 6.41 -2.27 15.63
CA LEU A 47 5.36 -1.46 15.03
C LEU A 47 3.97 -1.76 15.63
N GLY A 48 3.85 -2.76 16.51
CA GLY A 48 2.58 -3.17 17.10
C GLY A 48 1.61 -3.80 16.08
N ILE A 49 2.14 -4.33 14.98
CA ILE A 49 1.33 -4.93 13.91
C ILE A 49 1.26 -6.44 14.13
N ASP A 50 0.03 -6.96 14.18
CA ASP A 50 -0.22 -8.40 14.14
C ASP A 50 -0.27 -8.88 12.69
N ILE A 51 0.46 -9.95 12.37
CA ILE A 51 0.45 -10.54 11.02
C ILE A 51 -0.93 -11.08 10.65
N ALA A 52 -1.72 -11.51 11.64
CA ALA A 52 -3.08 -12.02 11.41
C ALA A 52 -4.05 -10.90 10.97
N SER A 53 -3.76 -9.64 11.27
CA SER A 53 -4.60 -8.50 10.89
C SER A 53 -4.27 -7.89 9.52
N LEU A 54 -3.23 -8.39 8.84
CA LEU A 54 -2.79 -7.90 7.52
C LEU A 54 -3.16 -8.87 6.38
N PRO A 55 -4.35 -8.72 5.76
CA PRO A 55 -4.69 -9.51 4.58
C PRO A 55 -3.84 -9.10 3.37
N ILE A 56 -3.55 -10.06 2.49
CA ILE A 56 -2.77 -9.81 1.27
C ILE A 56 -3.48 -8.77 0.41
N GLY A 57 -2.76 -7.70 0.05
CA GLY A 57 -3.30 -6.59 -0.73
C GLY A 57 -3.94 -5.48 0.10
N ALA A 58 -3.91 -5.56 1.44
CA ALA A 58 -4.25 -4.44 2.30
C ALA A 58 -3.30 -3.27 2.10
N MET A 59 -3.83 -2.06 2.32
CA MET A 59 -3.05 -0.83 2.35
C MET A 59 -2.68 -0.53 3.80
N VAL A 60 -1.43 -0.11 4.02
CA VAL A 60 -0.91 0.30 5.33
C VAL A 60 -0.32 1.70 5.18
N HIS A 61 -0.70 2.61 6.08
CA HIS A 61 -0.08 3.92 6.17
C HIS A 61 1.23 3.84 6.96
N LEU A 62 2.35 4.09 6.27
CA LEU A 62 3.69 4.08 6.83
C LEU A 62 4.27 5.50 6.84
N HIS A 63 4.85 5.88 7.97
CA HIS A 63 5.67 7.07 8.11
C HIS A 63 7.12 6.63 8.29
N ALA A 64 8.01 7.09 7.41
CA ALA A 64 9.41 6.71 7.45
C ALA A 64 10.32 7.93 7.33
N LEU A 65 11.37 7.96 8.15
CA LEU A 65 12.51 8.87 7.95
C LEU A 65 13.70 8.05 7.47
N ALA A 66 14.25 8.47 6.34
CA ALA A 66 15.40 7.82 5.73
C ALA A 66 16.53 8.83 5.49
N ARG A 67 17.77 8.37 5.70
CA ARG A 67 18.98 9.10 5.38
C ARG A 67 19.42 8.77 3.96
N VAL A 68 19.75 9.80 3.18
CA VAL A 68 20.39 9.60 1.87
C VAL A 68 21.81 9.09 2.09
N THR A 69 22.11 7.90 1.59
CA THR A 69 23.44 7.28 1.74
C THR A 69 24.31 7.49 0.51
N SER A 70 23.71 7.61 -0.67
CA SER A 70 24.42 7.80 -1.93
C SER A 70 23.53 8.48 -2.95
N VAL A 71 24.14 9.33 -3.77
CA VAL A 71 23.53 9.92 -4.96
C VAL A 71 24.49 9.78 -6.12
N GLY A 72 23.98 9.40 -7.28
CA GLY A 72 24.80 9.15 -8.46
C GLY A 72 24.07 9.55 -9.73
N GLN A 73 24.85 9.97 -10.71
CA GLN A 73 24.37 10.24 -12.06
C GLN A 73 25.44 9.75 -13.03
N ASP A 74 25.08 8.77 -13.85
CA ASP A 74 26.00 8.15 -14.80
C ASP A 74 25.75 8.72 -16.20
N GLN A 75 26.75 9.35 -16.80
CA GLN A 75 26.64 9.76 -18.20
C GLN A 75 26.99 8.57 -19.11
N ARG A 76 26.01 8.11 -19.89
CA ARG A 76 26.17 7.01 -20.82
C ARG A 76 26.57 7.53 -22.20
N GLN A 77 27.18 6.65 -23.00
CA GLN A 77 27.61 6.97 -24.36
C GLN A 77 26.45 7.31 -25.32
N ASP A 78 25.23 6.87 -25.00
CA ASP A 78 24.01 7.23 -25.73
C ASP A 78 23.49 8.64 -25.40
N GLY A 79 24.21 9.40 -24.57
CA GLY A 79 23.82 10.72 -24.11
C GLY A 79 22.82 10.73 -22.96
N SER A 80 22.35 9.55 -22.51
CA SER A 80 21.46 9.48 -21.34
C SER A 80 22.24 9.66 -20.04
N THR A 81 21.56 10.25 -19.06
CA THR A 81 22.12 10.54 -17.74
C THR A 81 21.23 9.99 -16.62
N PRO A 82 21.10 8.65 -16.48
CA PRO A 82 20.33 8.07 -15.38
C PRO A 82 20.83 8.57 -14.02
N SER A 83 19.88 8.96 -13.17
CA SER A 83 20.11 9.35 -11.79
C SER A 83 19.65 8.25 -10.83
N ARG A 84 20.37 8.06 -9.74
CA ARG A 84 20.02 7.13 -8.67
C ARG A 84 20.23 7.80 -7.31
N ALA A 85 19.32 7.54 -6.39
CA ALA A 85 19.48 7.88 -4.98
C ALA A 85 19.28 6.62 -4.13
N GLU A 86 20.12 6.46 -3.11
CA GLU A 86 20.05 5.39 -2.13
C GLU A 86 19.64 5.96 -0.79
N LEU A 87 18.69 5.30 -0.13
CA LEU A 87 18.07 5.75 1.11
C LEU A 87 18.16 4.62 2.14
N GLN A 88 18.65 4.92 3.33
CA GLN A 88 18.61 4.01 4.49
C GLN A 88 17.53 4.48 5.45
N ILE A 89 16.52 3.64 5.69
CA ILE A 89 15.47 3.94 6.68
C ILE A 89 16.09 3.89 8.08
N GLU A 90 15.94 4.97 8.85
CA GLU A 90 16.41 5.07 10.24
C GLU A 90 15.25 5.01 11.24
N GLN A 91 14.08 5.50 10.85
CA GLN A 91 12.88 5.47 11.67
C GLN A 91 11.67 5.07 10.82
N LEU A 92 10.84 4.19 11.37
CA LEU A 92 9.63 3.69 10.73
C LEU A 92 8.52 3.65 11.78
N ALA A 93 7.35 4.16 11.42
CA ALA A 93 6.14 4.19 12.23
C ALA A 93 4.92 3.88 11.37
N THR A 94 3.84 3.42 12.00
CA THR A 94 2.56 3.10 11.37
C THR A 94 1.46 3.86 12.06
N GLU A 95 0.48 4.35 11.31
CA GLU A 95 -0.72 4.95 11.89
C GLU A 95 -1.87 3.93 11.83
N SER A 96 -2.40 3.57 13.00
CA SER A 96 -3.66 2.83 13.10
C SER A 96 -4.80 3.84 12.99
N GLU A 97 -5.67 3.67 12.00
CA GLU A 97 -6.83 4.56 11.77
C GLU A 97 -7.82 4.56 12.95
N ASP A 98 -7.69 3.61 13.90
CA ASP A 98 -8.54 3.49 15.08
C ASP A 98 -8.25 4.52 16.19
N GLU A 99 -7.08 5.17 16.21
CA GLU A 99 -6.66 6.02 17.35
C GLU A 99 -6.96 7.53 17.17
N LYS A 100 -7.46 7.98 16.01
CA LYS A 100 -7.64 9.42 15.72
C LYS A 100 -9.03 10.01 16.04
N ASN A 101 -9.93 9.28 16.69
CA ASN A 101 -11.29 9.78 16.98
C ASN A 101 -11.49 10.43 18.37
N GLU A 102 -10.51 10.44 19.28
CA GLU A 102 -10.76 10.90 20.67
C GLU A 102 -10.22 12.29 21.05
N GLU A 103 -9.39 12.94 20.23
CA GLU A 103 -8.75 14.21 20.62
C GLU A 103 -9.36 15.47 19.98
N ALA A 104 -10.35 15.33 19.10
CA ALA A 104 -11.05 16.47 18.49
C ALA A 104 -12.20 17.04 19.36
N GLU A 105 -12.66 16.33 20.40
CA GLU A 105 -13.83 16.78 21.20
C GLU A 105 -13.47 17.65 22.42
N LYS A 106 -12.19 17.70 22.85
CA LYS A 106 -11.78 18.49 24.04
C LYS A 106 -11.34 19.93 23.75
N ALA A 107 -11.28 20.34 22.48
CA ALA A 107 -10.72 21.64 22.09
C ALA A 107 -11.74 22.66 21.56
N ALA A 108 -13.04 22.49 21.81
CA ALA A 108 -14.02 23.54 21.51
C ALA A 108 -14.05 24.59 22.65
N PRO A 109 -13.53 25.82 22.45
CA PRO A 109 -13.68 26.88 23.45
C PRO A 109 -15.17 27.29 23.52
N LYS A 110 -15.77 27.15 24.70
CA LYS A 110 -17.14 27.61 24.98
C LYS A 110 -17.29 29.06 24.51
N PRO A 111 -18.29 29.42 23.68
CA PRO A 111 -18.47 30.80 23.26
C PRO A 111 -18.74 31.65 24.50
N ARG A 112 -17.84 32.60 24.79
CA ARG A 112 -18.03 33.56 25.88
C ARG A 112 -19.33 34.31 25.62
N ALA A 113 -20.28 34.19 26.55
CA ALA A 113 -21.55 34.89 26.50
C ALA A 113 -21.31 36.39 26.25
N ARG A 114 -21.79 36.89 25.11
CA ARG A 114 -21.86 38.33 24.86
C ARG A 114 -22.84 38.93 25.85
N LEU A 115 -22.34 39.68 26.84
CA LEU A 115 -23.19 40.57 27.60
C LEU A 115 -23.88 41.51 26.62
N ARG A 116 -25.22 41.52 26.65
CA ARG A 116 -26.04 42.46 25.89
C ARG A 116 -25.68 43.87 26.36
N SER A 117 -25.08 44.66 25.49
CA SER A 117 -24.93 46.10 25.71
C SER A 117 -26.33 46.71 25.71
N VAL A 118 -26.76 47.16 26.88
CA VAL A 118 -28.00 47.89 27.07
C VAL A 118 -27.66 49.36 26.89
N TYR A 119 -27.90 49.90 25.69
CA TYR A 119 -28.12 51.34 25.54
C TYR A 119 -29.42 51.54 24.78
N SER A 120 -30.39 52.04 25.53
CA SER A 120 -31.71 52.48 25.12
C SER A 120 -31.71 54.00 25.11
N LYS A 121 -32.18 54.56 23.99
CA LYS A 121 -32.63 55.94 23.74
C LYS A 121 -31.58 57.06 23.74
#